data_AF-A0A7X5U2I6-F1
#
_entry.id   AF-A0A7X5U2I6-F1
#
_cell.length_a   1.000
_cell.length_b   1.000
_cell.length_c   1.000
_cell.angle_alpha   90.00
_cell.angle_beta   90.00
_cell.angle_gamma   90.00
#
_symmetry.space_group_name_H-M   'P 1'
#
loop_
_entity.id
_entity.type
_entity.pdbx_description
1 polymer ?
#
loop_
_entity_poly.entity_id
_entity_poly.type
_entity_poly.pdbx_seq_one_letter_code
_entity_poly.pdbx_strand_id
1 'polypeptide(L)'
;MATDAVGTRNKSIKDTPGHGVAQDQGTSYEFGWNLGLAGGESLVELAARARVDERELERGIYRAANNEGLSQRRISDIVQRSQATVQRILRRINAEPELLDATPMEIIDRRTAGLITTEKMMEYLLNWKYSFGSVVRIDDVATDAYSSGDWDDIELAYYRDQLTDDEFQTLARRQIEKTAQ
;
A
#
# COMPACT_ATOMS: atom_id res chain seq x y z
N MET A 1 -22.55 66.52 28.88
CA MET A 1 -22.73 66.42 27.42
C MET A 1 -22.73 64.95 27.08
N ALA A 2 -23.89 64.47 26.65
CA ALA A 2 -24.23 63.09 26.36
C ALA A 2 -24.48 62.97 24.86
N THR A 3 -24.08 61.84 24.27
CA THR A 3 -24.64 61.15 23.10
C THR A 3 -23.84 59.84 22.97
N ASP A 4 -24.33 58.61 22.87
CA ASP A 4 -25.66 57.98 22.84
C ASP A 4 -25.43 56.50 23.23
N ALA A 5 -26.15 55.92 24.19
CA ALA A 5 -27.38 55.12 24.03
C ALA A 5 -27.22 53.88 23.10
N VAL A 6 -26.97 52.67 23.64
CA VAL A 6 -27.95 51.66 24.18
C VAL A 6 -28.65 50.83 23.09
N GLY A 7 -28.61 49.50 23.21
CA GLY A 7 -29.51 48.63 22.45
C GLY A 7 -29.22 47.12 22.47
N THR A 8 -29.49 46.45 23.58
CA THR A 8 -29.44 44.99 23.79
C THR A 8 -30.66 44.25 23.19
N ARG A 9 -30.51 43.03 22.64
CA ARG A 9 -31.25 41.77 22.97
C ARG A 9 -31.40 40.72 21.83
N ASN A 10 -30.85 39.52 22.09
CA ASN A 10 -31.48 38.18 22.20
C ASN A 10 -32.14 37.42 21.01
N LYS A 11 -31.59 36.20 20.77
CA LYS A 11 -32.15 34.88 20.32
C LYS A 11 -33.33 34.78 19.33
N SER A 12 -33.14 33.94 18.30
CA SER A 12 -34.16 32.96 17.89
C SER A 12 -33.56 31.73 17.18
N ILE A 13 -34.11 30.55 17.51
CA ILE A 13 -33.90 29.21 16.95
C ILE A 13 -35.02 28.96 15.93
N LYS A 14 -34.70 28.27 14.82
CA LYS A 14 -35.48 27.25 14.08
C LYS A 14 -35.39 27.47 12.57
N ASP A 15 -34.90 26.47 11.84
CA ASP A 15 -35.74 25.64 10.97
C ASP A 15 -34.91 24.56 10.25
N THR A 16 -35.31 23.32 10.49
CA THR A 16 -34.90 22.10 9.79
C THR A 16 -35.99 21.77 8.78
N PRO A 17 -35.69 21.29 7.57
CA PRO A 17 -36.61 20.45 6.83
C PRO A 17 -36.22 18.98 7.04
N GLY A 18 -37.07 18.23 7.73
CA GLY A 18 -37.02 16.77 7.72
C GLY A 18 -37.60 16.24 6.41
N HIS A 19 -37.03 15.15 5.88
CA HIS A 19 -37.69 14.24 4.94
C HIS A 19 -37.33 12.80 5.31
N GLY A 20 -38.36 12.04 5.70
CA GLY A 20 -38.55 10.64 5.29
C GLY A 20 -37.67 9.57 5.92
N VAL A 21 -38.27 8.81 6.84
CA VAL A 21 -37.83 7.46 7.17
C VAL A 21 -38.17 6.55 5.98
N ALA A 22 -37.17 5.87 5.42
CA ALA A 22 -37.36 4.69 4.59
C ALA A 22 -36.35 3.62 5.04
N GLN A 23 -36.86 2.60 5.73
CA GLN A 23 -36.22 1.29 5.77
C GLN A 23 -36.51 0.63 4.41
N ASP A 24 -35.50 0.11 3.72
CA ASP A 24 -35.46 -1.26 3.15
C ASP A 24 -34.31 -1.43 2.10
N GLN A 25 -33.47 -2.43 2.38
CA GLN A 25 -32.52 -3.25 1.58
C GLN A 25 -31.34 -2.62 0.84
N GLY A 26 -30.17 -3.21 1.10
CA GLY A 26 -28.88 -2.80 0.58
C GLY A 26 -28.69 -3.09 -0.90
N THR A 27 -27.89 -2.23 -1.52
CA THR A 27 -27.12 -2.53 -2.73
C THR A 27 -25.90 -1.61 -2.75
N SER A 28 -24.73 -2.24 -2.60
CA SER A 28 -23.40 -1.91 -3.12
C SER A 28 -22.97 -0.43 -3.20
N TYR A 29 -22.00 -0.07 -2.36
CA TYR A 29 -21.12 1.07 -2.61
C TYR A 29 -20.13 0.71 -3.73
N GLU A 30 -20.57 0.79 -4.99
CA GLU A 30 -19.66 0.80 -6.15
C GLU A 30 -18.96 2.16 -6.24
N PHE A 31 -17.87 2.34 -5.51
CA PHE A 31 -17.00 3.51 -5.65
C PHE A 31 -16.09 3.35 -6.87
N GLY A 32 -16.23 4.28 -7.83
CA GLY A 32 -15.41 4.42 -9.05
C GLY A 32 -13.92 4.55 -8.73
N TRP A 33 -13.00 4.04 -9.54
CA TRP A 33 -12.86 4.26 -10.97
C TRP A 33 -12.58 2.96 -11.73
N ASN A 34 -13.63 2.25 -12.15
CA ASN A 34 -13.48 1.17 -13.12
C ASN A 34 -13.41 1.77 -14.54
N LEU A 35 -12.24 2.29 -14.92
CA LEU A 35 -11.83 2.29 -16.33
C LEU A 35 -11.60 0.82 -16.72
N GLY A 36 -12.71 0.10 -16.89
CA GLY A 36 -12.70 -1.29 -17.32
C GLY A 36 -12.05 -1.35 -18.69
N LEU A 37 -10.96 -2.11 -18.77
CA LEU A 37 -10.37 -2.46 -20.04
C LEU A 37 -11.22 -3.56 -20.68
N ALA A 38 -11.12 -3.69 -22.01
CA ALA A 38 -11.80 -4.74 -22.75
C ALA A 38 -11.30 -6.12 -22.26
N GLY A 39 -12.02 -6.72 -21.31
CA GLY A 39 -11.59 -7.94 -20.61
C GLY A 39 -12.19 -8.11 -19.21
N GLY A 40 -12.73 -7.05 -18.61
CA GLY A 40 -13.30 -7.09 -17.25
C GLY A 40 -12.29 -6.84 -16.14
N GLU A 41 -10.98 -6.79 -16.47
CA GLU A 41 -9.93 -6.35 -15.55
C GLU A 41 -9.81 -4.82 -15.51
N SER A 42 -9.58 -4.30 -14.32
CA SER A 42 -9.31 -2.87 -14.12
C SER A 42 -7.84 -2.53 -14.39
N LEU A 43 -7.55 -1.28 -14.76
CA LEU A 43 -6.17 -0.79 -14.88
C LEU A 43 -5.35 -0.98 -13.58
N VAL A 44 -6.02 -0.94 -12.43
CA VAL A 44 -5.41 -1.14 -11.11
C VAL A 44 -4.94 -2.58 -10.94
N GLU A 45 -5.77 -3.55 -11.33
CA GLU A 45 -5.45 -4.99 -11.30
C GLU A 45 -4.25 -5.31 -12.20
N LEU A 46 -4.24 -4.79 -13.43
CA LEU A 46 -3.10 -4.96 -14.35
C LEU A 46 -1.82 -4.31 -13.83
N ALA A 47 -1.91 -3.12 -13.24
CA ALA A 47 -0.75 -2.46 -12.68
C ALA A 47 -0.20 -3.25 -11.48
N ALA A 48 -1.06 -3.80 -10.63
CA ALA A 48 -0.66 -4.66 -9.52
C ALA A 48 -0.01 -5.96 -10.03
N ARG A 49 -0.60 -6.59 -11.05
CA ARG A 49 -0.04 -7.76 -11.73
C ARG A 49 1.38 -7.50 -12.21
N ALA A 50 1.59 -6.42 -12.96
CA ALA A 50 2.90 -6.06 -13.50
C ALA A 50 3.94 -5.83 -12.40
N ARG A 51 3.55 -5.22 -11.27
CA ARG A 51 4.42 -5.01 -10.10
C ARG A 51 4.82 -6.32 -9.41
N VAL A 52 3.92 -7.30 -9.34
CA VAL A 52 4.22 -8.63 -8.80
C VAL A 52 5.14 -9.39 -9.75
N ASP A 53 4.83 -9.39 -11.04
CA ASP A 53 5.58 -10.12 -12.05
C ASP A 53 7.02 -9.59 -12.19
N GLU A 54 7.22 -8.27 -12.13
CA GLU A 54 8.56 -7.67 -12.14
C GLU A 54 9.39 -8.12 -10.93
N ARG A 55 8.81 -8.14 -9.72
CA ARG A 55 9.50 -8.63 -8.51
C ARG A 55 9.86 -10.11 -8.62
N GLU A 56 8.95 -10.94 -9.13
CA GLU A 56 9.23 -12.36 -9.38
C GLU A 56 10.32 -12.57 -10.42
N LEU A 57 10.35 -11.75 -11.47
CA LEU A 57 11.40 -11.77 -12.48
C LEU A 57 12.76 -11.41 -11.88
N GLU A 58 12.84 -10.35 -11.08
CA GLU A 58 14.08 -9.95 -10.40
C GLU A 58 14.59 -11.04 -9.45
N ARG A 59 13.70 -11.65 -8.65
CA ARG A 59 14.04 -12.80 -7.80
C ARG A 59 14.47 -14.01 -8.62
N GLY A 60 13.82 -14.26 -9.76
CA GLY A 60 14.20 -15.30 -10.71
C GLY A 60 15.60 -15.08 -11.30
N ILE A 61 15.92 -13.85 -11.71
CA ILE A 61 17.26 -13.44 -12.18
C ILE A 61 18.31 -13.71 -11.09
N TYR A 62 18.03 -13.32 -9.85
CA TYR A 62 18.93 -13.55 -8.73
C TYR A 62 19.20 -15.05 -8.48
N ARG A 63 18.15 -15.87 -8.44
CA ARG A 63 18.28 -17.34 -8.25
C ARG A 63 19.05 -17.98 -9.38
N ALA A 64 18.75 -17.63 -10.64
CA ALA A 64 19.45 -18.17 -11.80
C ALA A 64 20.96 -17.87 -11.74
N ALA A 65 21.33 -16.65 -11.35
CA ALA A 65 22.74 -16.25 -11.26
C ALA A 65 23.46 -16.91 -10.07
N ASN A 66 22.87 -16.89 -8.88
CA ASN A 66 23.57 -17.23 -7.63
C ASN A 66 23.37 -18.68 -7.19
N ASN A 67 22.22 -19.29 -7.47
CA ASN A 67 21.89 -20.63 -7.01
C ASN A 67 22.10 -21.68 -8.12
N GLU A 68 21.85 -21.29 -9.37
CA GLU A 68 21.93 -22.20 -10.54
C GLU A 68 23.19 -22.00 -11.39
N GLY A 69 23.96 -20.93 -11.13
CA GLY A 69 25.24 -20.66 -11.79
C GLY A 69 25.14 -20.20 -13.25
N LEU A 70 23.98 -19.71 -13.69
CA LEU A 70 23.83 -19.19 -15.05
C LEU A 70 24.62 -17.89 -15.25
N SER A 71 25.28 -17.76 -16.41
CA SER A 71 25.96 -16.53 -16.77
C SER A 71 24.99 -15.39 -17.04
N GLN A 72 25.39 -14.15 -16.73
CA GLN A 72 24.55 -12.96 -17.00
C GLN A 72 24.16 -12.82 -18.48
N ARG A 73 25.02 -13.27 -19.39
CA ARG A 73 24.71 -13.34 -20.83
C ARG A 73 23.54 -14.28 -21.08
N ARG A 74 23.59 -15.50 -20.54
CA ARG A 74 22.51 -16.47 -20.71
C ARG A 74 21.21 -15.99 -20.08
N ILE A 75 21.28 -15.35 -18.91
CA ILE A 75 20.11 -14.76 -18.26
C ILE A 75 19.51 -13.65 -19.12
N SER A 76 20.34 -12.75 -19.64
CA SER A 76 19.96 -11.66 -20.55
C SER A 76 19.22 -12.19 -21.79
N ASP A 77 19.72 -13.27 -22.40
CA ASP A 77 19.06 -13.94 -23.53
C ASP A 77 17.69 -14.54 -23.15
N ILE A 78 17.52 -15.08 -21.94
CA ILE A 78 16.26 -15.68 -21.48
C ILE A 78 15.21 -14.61 -21.18
N VAL A 79 15.58 -13.60 -20.37
CA VAL A 79 14.64 -12.59 -19.87
C VAL A 79 14.43 -11.43 -20.86
N GLN A 80 15.13 -11.46 -22.00
CA GLN A 80 15.03 -10.45 -23.06
C GLN A 80 15.30 -9.02 -22.53
N ARG A 81 16.28 -8.89 -21.62
CA ARG A 81 16.80 -7.62 -21.09
C ARG A 81 18.27 -7.52 -21.38
N SER A 82 18.81 -6.30 -21.47
CA SER A 82 20.25 -6.11 -21.68
C SER A 82 21.08 -6.71 -20.54
N GLN A 83 22.29 -7.18 -20.83
CA GLN A 83 23.21 -7.68 -19.80
C GLN A 83 23.53 -6.61 -18.74
N ALA A 84 23.57 -5.33 -19.14
CA ALA A 84 23.75 -4.22 -18.21
C ALA A 84 22.57 -4.07 -17.22
N THR A 85 21.34 -4.29 -17.68
CA THR A 85 20.15 -4.32 -16.81
C THR A 85 20.23 -5.47 -15.81
N VAL A 86 20.57 -6.68 -16.27
CA VAL A 86 20.77 -7.86 -15.40
C VAL A 86 21.83 -7.57 -14.34
N GLN A 87 22.97 -7.00 -14.74
CA GLN A 87 24.04 -6.63 -13.82
C GLN A 87 23.58 -5.63 -12.76
N ARG A 88 22.79 -4.61 -13.14
CA ARG A 88 22.26 -3.61 -12.19
C ARG A 88 21.32 -4.24 -11.17
N ILE A 89 20.41 -5.12 -11.61
CA ILE A 89 19.50 -5.86 -10.72
C ILE A 89 20.30 -6.68 -9.71
N LEU A 90 21.25 -7.50 -10.20
CA LEU A 90 22.08 -8.33 -9.33
C LEU A 90 22.92 -7.50 -8.35
N ARG A 91 23.48 -6.37 -8.79
CA ARG A 91 24.24 -5.48 -7.90
C ARG A 91 23.37 -4.88 -6.81
N ARG A 92 22.15 -4.45 -7.15
CA ARG A 92 21.21 -3.88 -6.18
C ARG A 92 20.82 -4.92 -5.12
N ILE A 93 20.42 -6.12 -5.56
CA ILE A 93 20.04 -7.19 -4.63
C ILE A 93 21.23 -7.68 -3.78
N ASN A 94 22.45 -7.74 -4.34
CA ASN A 94 23.63 -8.09 -3.56
C ASN A 94 24.00 -7.03 -2.51
N ALA A 95 23.64 -5.77 -2.74
CA ALA A 95 23.86 -4.69 -1.78
C ALA A 95 22.78 -4.69 -0.69
N GLU A 96 21.54 -5.02 -1.06
CA GLU A 96 20.36 -5.05 -0.19
C GLU A 96 19.62 -6.39 -0.36
N PRO A 97 20.08 -7.47 0.31
CA PRO A 97 19.50 -8.81 0.16
C PRO A 97 18.03 -8.89 0.59
N GLU A 98 17.59 -8.03 1.51
CA GLU A 98 16.21 -7.87 1.97
C GLU A 98 15.22 -7.54 0.83
N LEU A 99 15.69 -7.06 -0.33
CA LEU A 99 14.86 -6.88 -1.53
C LEU A 99 14.30 -8.20 -2.08
N LEU A 100 14.83 -9.34 -1.64
CA LEU A 100 14.29 -10.66 -1.96
C LEU A 100 13.09 -11.04 -1.09
N ASP A 101 12.93 -10.40 0.07
CA ASP A 101 11.83 -10.68 0.97
C ASP A 101 10.53 -10.07 0.42
N ALA A 102 9.40 -10.70 0.75
CA ALA A 102 8.11 -10.11 0.44
C ALA A 102 7.91 -8.84 1.28
N THR A 103 7.18 -7.86 0.75
CA THR A 103 6.74 -6.68 1.51
C THR A 103 5.23 -6.71 1.69
N PRO A 104 4.65 -5.98 2.68
CA PRO A 104 3.20 -5.85 2.80
C PRO A 104 2.54 -5.33 1.52
N MET A 105 3.14 -4.35 0.84
CA MET A 105 2.64 -3.86 -0.45
C MET A 105 2.60 -4.97 -1.51
N GLU A 106 3.59 -5.86 -1.54
CA GLU A 106 3.57 -7.00 -2.46
C GLU A 106 2.39 -7.94 -2.20
N ILE A 107 2.09 -8.23 -0.93
CA ILE A 107 0.94 -9.08 -0.56
C ILE A 107 -0.38 -8.41 -0.99
N ILE A 108 -0.50 -7.09 -0.81
CA ILE A 108 -1.67 -6.32 -1.24
C ILE A 108 -1.77 -6.27 -2.77
N ASP A 109 -0.66 -6.09 -3.48
CA ASP A 109 -0.61 -6.17 -4.93
C ASP A 109 -1.04 -7.55 -5.44
N ARG A 110 -0.68 -8.64 -4.75
CA ARG A 110 -1.17 -9.98 -5.09
C ARG A 110 -2.69 -10.11 -4.95
N ARG A 111 -3.30 -9.55 -3.89
CA ARG A 111 -4.77 -9.53 -3.73
C ARG A 111 -5.41 -8.67 -4.80
N THR A 112 -4.86 -7.49 -5.04
CA THR A 112 -5.30 -6.56 -6.08
C THR A 112 -5.23 -7.20 -7.46
N ALA A 113 -4.20 -8.01 -7.74
CA ALA A 113 -4.06 -8.73 -9.01
C ALA A 113 -4.93 -10.00 -9.10
N GLY A 114 -5.72 -10.33 -8.07
CA GLY A 114 -6.52 -11.56 -8.02
C GLY A 114 -5.71 -12.85 -7.83
N LEU A 115 -4.44 -12.77 -7.41
CA LEU A 115 -3.58 -13.94 -7.15
C LEU A 115 -3.88 -14.64 -5.83
N ILE A 116 -4.33 -13.89 -4.84
CA ILE A 116 -4.67 -14.39 -3.52
C ILE A 116 -6.01 -13.79 -3.08
N THR A 117 -6.72 -14.48 -2.20
CA THR A 117 -7.97 -13.96 -1.64
C THR A 117 -7.69 -12.92 -0.56
N THR A 118 -8.71 -12.13 -0.21
CA THR A 118 -8.67 -11.19 0.91
C THR A 118 -8.32 -11.89 2.23
N GLU A 119 -8.89 -13.07 2.50
CA GLU A 119 -8.62 -13.81 3.72
C GLU A 119 -7.14 -14.19 3.81
N LYS A 120 -6.56 -14.63 2.68
CA LYS A 120 -5.15 -15.01 2.63
C LYS A 120 -4.24 -13.81 2.80
N MET A 121 -4.56 -12.68 2.17
CA MET A 121 -3.87 -11.41 2.39
C MET A 121 -3.88 -11.02 3.87
N MET A 122 -5.05 -10.97 4.49
CA MET A 122 -5.21 -10.58 5.88
C MET A 122 -4.51 -11.53 6.86
N GLU A 123 -4.51 -12.84 6.58
CA GLU A 123 -3.74 -13.83 7.36
C GLU A 123 -2.24 -13.48 7.38
N TYR A 124 -1.65 -13.14 6.24
CA TYR A 124 -0.25 -12.72 6.18
C TYR A 124 -0.02 -11.41 6.93
N LEU A 125 -0.84 -10.39 6.63
CA LEU A 125 -0.65 -9.04 7.17
C LEU A 125 -0.87 -8.96 8.68
N LEU A 126 -1.76 -9.75 9.27
CA LEU A 126 -1.98 -9.78 10.72
C LEU A 126 -0.84 -10.47 11.49
N ASN A 127 -0.16 -11.40 10.83
CA ASN A 127 1.01 -12.08 11.38
C ASN A 127 2.32 -11.34 11.11
N TRP A 128 2.31 -10.30 10.29
CA TRP A 128 3.48 -9.46 10.03
C TRP A 128 3.97 -8.74 11.29
N LYS A 129 5.30 -8.52 11.36
CA LYS A 129 5.93 -7.68 12.37
C LYS A 129 6.36 -6.37 11.73
N TYR A 130 5.49 -5.37 11.80
CA TYR A 130 5.71 -4.10 11.13
C TYR A 130 6.88 -3.32 11.74
N SER A 131 7.67 -2.72 10.84
CA SER A 131 8.57 -1.61 11.13
C SER A 131 7.87 -0.28 10.81
N PHE A 132 8.25 0.79 11.51
CA PHE A 132 7.77 2.14 11.23
C PHE A 132 8.90 2.95 10.62
N GLY A 133 8.56 3.84 9.69
CA GLY A 133 9.55 4.71 9.09
C GLY A 133 10.19 5.64 10.12
N SER A 134 11.46 5.96 9.89
CA SER A 134 12.25 6.78 10.81
C SER A 134 13.20 7.71 10.07
N VAL A 135 13.53 8.83 10.70
CA VAL A 135 14.52 9.77 10.16
C VAL A 135 15.91 9.14 10.29
N VAL A 136 16.65 9.08 9.18
CA VAL A 136 18.00 8.54 9.15
C VAL A 136 18.92 9.48 9.94
N ARG A 137 19.74 8.90 10.81
CA ARG A 137 20.73 9.63 11.61
C ARG A 137 22.15 9.20 11.24
N ILE A 138 23.05 10.15 11.07
CA ILE A 138 24.49 9.93 10.89
C ILE A 138 25.19 10.70 12.01
N ASP A 139 26.01 10.02 12.80
CA ASP A 139 26.71 10.59 13.96
C ASP A 139 25.74 11.36 14.92
N ASP A 140 24.60 10.73 15.23
CA ASP A 140 23.48 11.28 16.02
C ASP A 140 22.75 12.51 15.46
N VAL A 141 23.22 13.05 14.33
CA VAL A 141 22.57 14.14 13.61
C VAL A 141 21.47 13.59 12.72
N ALA A 142 20.24 14.06 12.93
CA ALA A 142 19.14 13.78 12.03
C ALA A 142 19.45 14.36 10.65
N THR A 143 19.43 13.51 9.64
CA THR A 143 19.52 13.94 8.24
C THR A 143 18.14 14.37 7.73
N ASP A 144 18.07 14.88 6.51
CA ASP A 144 16.82 15.12 5.79
C ASP A 144 16.25 13.84 5.15
N ALA A 145 16.95 12.71 5.24
CA ALA A 145 16.51 11.44 4.67
C ALA A 145 15.53 10.70 5.61
N TYR A 146 14.44 10.20 5.02
CA TYR A 146 13.46 9.35 5.69
C TYR A 146 13.59 7.91 5.18
N SER A 147 13.73 6.96 6.10
CA SER A 147 13.67 5.53 5.80
C SER A 147 12.24 5.06 6.02
N SER A 148 11.59 4.56 4.96
CA SER A 148 10.22 4.05 5.05
C SER A 148 10.19 2.71 5.79
N GLY A 149 9.15 2.49 6.60
CA GLY A 149 8.88 1.22 7.26
C GLY A 149 7.75 0.45 6.59
N ASP A 150 7.62 -0.83 6.92
CA ASP A 150 6.58 -1.73 6.40
C ASP A 150 5.16 -1.23 6.68
N TRP A 151 4.96 -0.44 7.74
CA TRP A 151 3.67 0.17 8.03
C TRP A 151 3.27 1.25 6.99
N ASP A 152 4.25 1.93 6.40
CA ASP A 152 3.98 2.95 5.38
C ASP A 152 3.37 2.31 4.11
N ASP A 153 3.70 1.04 3.83
CA ASP A 153 3.04 0.27 2.77
C ASP A 153 1.53 0.09 3.05
N ILE A 154 1.15 -0.17 4.31
CA ILE A 154 -0.25 -0.33 4.71
C ILE A 154 -1.02 0.98 4.55
N GLU A 155 -0.42 2.09 5.00
CA GLU A 155 -1.02 3.43 4.85
C GLU A 155 -1.16 3.81 3.38
N LEU A 156 -0.11 3.59 2.59
CA LEU A 156 -0.14 3.87 1.16
C LEU A 156 -1.19 3.05 0.42
N ALA A 157 -1.35 1.78 0.76
CA ALA A 157 -2.38 0.92 0.18
C ALA A 157 -3.80 1.36 0.54
N TYR A 158 -4.01 1.80 1.78
CA TYR A 158 -5.28 2.40 2.19
C TYR A 158 -5.59 3.68 1.41
N TYR A 159 -4.62 4.60 1.27
CA TYR A 159 -4.80 5.82 0.47
C TYR A 159 -5.00 5.57 -1.04
N ARG A 160 -4.72 4.36 -1.52
CA ARG A 160 -4.92 3.93 -2.91
C ARG A 160 -6.17 3.07 -3.10
N ASP A 161 -7.04 2.98 -2.08
CA ASP A 161 -8.23 2.15 -2.07
C ASP A 161 -7.95 0.64 -2.32
N GLN A 162 -6.71 0.19 -2.05
CA GLN A 162 -6.31 -1.22 -2.15
C GLN A 162 -6.61 -2.00 -0.87
N LEU A 163 -6.85 -1.27 0.23
CA LEU A 163 -7.39 -1.77 1.49
C LEU A 163 -8.68 -1.02 1.80
N THR A 164 -9.69 -1.75 2.27
CA THR A 164 -10.91 -1.17 2.83
C THR A 164 -10.66 -0.60 4.22
N ASP A 165 -11.55 0.29 4.67
CA ASP A 165 -11.54 0.82 6.03
C ASP A 165 -11.50 -0.30 7.08
N ASP A 166 -12.32 -1.35 6.93
CA ASP A 166 -12.38 -2.46 7.89
C ASP A 166 -11.08 -3.27 7.95
N GLU A 167 -10.46 -3.53 6.80
CA GLU A 167 -9.15 -4.21 6.71
C GLU A 167 -8.07 -3.36 7.41
N PHE A 168 -8.00 -2.06 7.08
CA PHE A 168 -7.04 -1.13 7.67
C PHE A 168 -7.20 -1.01 9.19
N GLN A 169 -8.43 -0.80 9.68
CA GLN A 169 -8.72 -0.68 11.11
C GLN A 169 -8.40 -1.97 11.86
N THR A 170 -8.60 -3.13 11.25
CA THR A 170 -8.25 -4.42 11.84
C THR A 170 -6.73 -4.57 11.99
N LEU A 171 -5.95 -4.19 10.98
CA LEU A 171 -4.49 -4.18 11.04
C LEU A 171 -3.98 -3.20 12.10
N ALA A 172 -4.53 -1.99 12.14
CA ALA A 172 -4.15 -0.95 13.10
C ALA A 172 -4.43 -1.38 14.55
N ARG A 173 -5.60 -1.95 14.83
CA ARG A 173 -5.95 -2.47 16.16
C ARG A 173 -4.98 -3.56 16.61
N ARG A 174 -4.69 -4.52 15.74
CA ARG A 174 -3.75 -5.61 16.03
C ARG A 174 -2.34 -5.10 16.34
N GLN A 175 -1.91 -4.03 15.67
CA GLN A 175 -0.60 -3.45 15.87
C GLN A 175 -0.48 -2.69 17.21
N ILE A 176 -1.54 -1.98 17.62
CA ILE A 176 -1.61 -1.34 18.95
C ILE A 176 -1.48 -2.41 20.05
N GLU A 177 -2.21 -3.51 19.94
CA GLU A 177 -2.14 -4.63 20.89
C GLU A 177 -0.73 -5.23 20.99
N LYS A 178 -0.02 -5.38 19.85
CA LYS A 178 1.36 -5.90 19.84
C LYS A 178 2.38 -4.92 20.44
N THR A 179 2.13 -3.62 20.36
CA THR A 179 3.06 -2.59 20.84
C THR A 179 2.88 -2.31 22.34
N ALA A 180 1.71 -2.63 22.90
CA ALA A 180 1.39 -2.49 24.32
C ALA A 180 1.89 -3.64 25.21
N GLN A 181 2.45 -4.70 24.62
CA GLN A 181 2.91 -5.93 25.28
C GLN A 181 4.43 -5.96 25.41
#